data_AF-A0A7X7AZK4-F1
#
_entry.id   AF-A0A7X7AZK4-F1
#
_cell.length_a   1.000
_cell.length_b   1.000
_cell.length_c   1.000
_cell.angle_alpha   90.00
_cell.angle_beta   90.00
_cell.angle_gamma   90.00
#
_symmetry.space_group_name_H-M   'P 1'
#
loop_
_entity.id
_entity.type
_entity.pdbx_description
1 polymer ?
#
loop_
_entity_poly.entity_id
_entity_poly.type
_entity_poly.pdbx_seq_one_letter_code
_entity_poly.pdbx_strand_id
1 'polypeptide(L)'
;MSRQYIEGSGLSLERLTEGVPEDGRYYLLQDSKVVGVFDSQEEAQAAYHQLCLSYWNKMLVSEDPHARVKAARGLLRRNRTHRVALETLAAHGDPKERSYAAESLKRLDRQPPAAG
;
A
#
# COMPACT_ATOMS: atom_id res chain seq x y z
N MET A 1 3.18 -19.43 12.39
CA MET A 1 3.58 -18.03 12.58
C MET A 1 3.52 -17.30 11.25
N SER A 2 2.91 -16.12 11.20
CA SER A 2 2.92 -15.27 10.00
C SER A 2 3.08 -13.79 10.37
N ARG A 3 3.85 -13.07 9.55
CA ARG A 3 4.09 -11.63 9.69
C ARG A 3 4.12 -10.98 8.31
N GLN A 4 3.32 -9.95 8.12
CA GLN A 4 3.34 -9.08 6.95
C GLN A 4 3.58 -7.66 7.42
N TYR A 5 4.46 -6.89 6.77
CA TYR A 5 4.77 -5.53 7.20
C TYR A 5 5.19 -4.64 6.03
N ILE A 6 5.14 -3.32 6.24
CA ILE A 6 5.82 -2.35 5.39
C ILE A 6 7.06 -1.87 6.15
N GLU A 7 8.24 -2.13 5.58
CA GLU A 7 9.52 -1.73 6.18
C GLU A 7 9.59 -0.22 6.45
N GLY A 8 9.93 0.12 7.71
CA GLY A 8 10.06 1.50 8.19
C GLY A 8 8.74 2.20 8.50
N SER A 9 7.58 1.54 8.35
CA SER A 9 6.27 2.18 8.59
C SER A 9 5.72 2.00 10.00
N GLY A 10 6.32 1.09 10.79
CA GLY A 10 5.73 0.62 12.04
C GLY A 10 4.49 -0.27 11.88
N LEU A 11 3.99 -0.49 10.65
CA LEU A 11 2.78 -1.27 10.37
C LEU A 11 3.09 -2.75 10.17
N SER A 12 2.36 -3.61 10.86
CA SER A 12 2.38 -5.05 10.62
C SER A 12 1.04 -5.74 10.87
N LEU A 13 0.82 -6.85 10.16
CA LEU A 13 -0.22 -7.84 10.43
C LEU A 13 0.47 -9.12 10.90
N GLU A 14 0.14 -9.56 12.10
CA GLU A 14 0.85 -10.62 12.81
C GLU A 14 -0.10 -11.68 13.37
N ARG A 15 0.35 -12.93 13.40
CA ARG A 15 -0.35 -14.05 14.04
C ARG A 15 0.66 -15.08 14.53
N LEU A 16 0.53 -15.46 15.81
CA LEU A 16 1.41 -16.42 16.48
C LEU A 16 2.89 -16.03 16.34
N THR A 17 3.20 -14.76 16.54
CA THR A 17 4.56 -14.18 16.62
C THR A 17 4.86 -13.79 18.07
N GLU A 18 6.12 -13.58 18.42
CA GLU A 18 6.53 -13.13 19.77
C GLU A 18 5.92 -11.76 20.16
N GLY A 19 5.53 -10.94 19.17
CA GLY A 19 4.99 -9.61 19.39
C GLY A 19 3.49 -9.58 19.73
N VAL A 20 2.80 -10.72 19.71
CA VAL A 20 1.34 -10.79 19.89
C VAL A 20 0.94 -12.00 20.73
N PRO A 21 -0.26 -11.99 21.36
CA PRO A 21 -0.75 -13.16 22.10
C PRO A 21 -0.82 -14.45 21.26
N GLU A 22 -0.56 -15.58 21.91
CA GLU A 22 -0.60 -16.93 21.30
C GLU A 22 -2.03 -17.53 21.23
N ASP A 23 -3.05 -16.70 21.09
CA ASP A 23 -4.45 -17.14 21.06
C ASP A 23 -4.99 -17.44 19.65
N GLY A 24 -4.11 -17.40 18.65
CA GLY A 24 -4.44 -17.74 17.27
C GLY A 24 -5.18 -16.67 16.50
N ARG A 25 -5.48 -15.50 17.10
CA ARG A 25 -6.09 -14.35 16.42
C ARG A 25 -5.08 -13.59 15.55
N TYR A 26 -5.60 -12.71 14.71
CA TYR A 26 -4.82 -11.82 13.86
C TYR A 26 -4.75 -10.43 14.47
N TYR A 27 -3.55 -9.88 14.54
CA TYR A 27 -3.27 -8.60 15.17
C TYR A 27 -2.72 -7.63 14.15
N LEU A 28 -3.36 -6.46 14.04
CA LEU A 28 -2.86 -5.34 13.29
C LEU A 28 -2.12 -4.41 14.24
N LEU A 29 -0.85 -4.13 13.96
CA LEU A 29 0.01 -3.30 14.79
C LEU A 29 0.41 -2.03 14.03
N GLN A 30 0.55 -0.94 14.78
CA GLN A 30 1.19 0.29 14.38
C GLN A 30 2.15 0.73 15.49
N ASP A 31 3.43 0.86 15.16
CA ASP A 31 4.50 1.22 16.11
C ASP A 31 4.49 0.32 17.34
N SER A 32 4.40 -1.00 17.10
CA SER A 32 4.30 -2.07 18.11
C SER A 32 3.06 -2.01 19.01
N LYS A 33 2.08 -1.15 18.73
CA LYS A 33 0.80 -1.09 19.45
C LYS A 33 -0.28 -1.80 18.64
N VAL A 34 -1.09 -2.62 19.32
CA VAL A 34 -2.27 -3.24 18.70
C VAL A 34 -3.29 -2.16 18.37
N VAL A 35 -3.62 -2.04 17.08
CA VAL A 35 -4.65 -1.13 16.56
C VAL A 35 -5.86 -1.87 15.99
N GLY A 36 -5.79 -3.20 15.89
CA GLY A 36 -6.90 -4.06 15.52
C GLY A 36 -6.65 -5.52 15.89
N VAL A 37 -7.73 -6.23 16.22
CA VAL A 37 -7.74 -7.66 16.52
C VAL A 37 -8.87 -8.30 15.74
N PHE A 38 -8.60 -9.41 15.07
CA PHE A 38 -9.54 -10.07 14.18
C PHE A 38 -9.48 -11.59 14.38
N ASP A 39 -10.64 -12.23 14.34
CA ASP A 39 -10.75 -13.69 14.37
C ASP A 39 -10.66 -14.30 12.96
N SER A 40 -10.98 -13.49 11.93
CA SER A 40 -10.92 -13.88 10.52
C SER A 40 -9.66 -13.36 9.84
N GLN A 41 -9.02 -14.24 9.05
CA GLN A 41 -7.91 -13.85 8.18
C GLN A 41 -8.36 -12.82 7.13
N GLU A 42 -9.56 -13.00 6.58
CA GLU A 42 -10.09 -12.14 5.51
C GLU A 42 -10.28 -10.71 6.00
N GLU A 43 -10.92 -10.55 7.17
CA GLU A 43 -11.12 -9.23 7.80
C GLU A 43 -9.79 -8.57 8.15
N ALA A 44 -8.86 -9.34 8.71
CA ALA A 44 -7.53 -8.84 9.05
C ALA A 44 -6.76 -8.37 7.82
N GLN A 45 -6.85 -9.10 6.71
CA GLN A 45 -6.25 -8.72 5.42
C GLN A 45 -6.90 -7.46 4.84
N ALA A 46 -8.24 -7.37 4.90
CA ALA A 46 -8.95 -6.19 4.44
C ALA A 46 -8.54 -4.94 5.24
N ALA A 47 -8.49 -5.05 6.57
CA ALA A 47 -8.05 -3.96 7.46
C ALA A 47 -6.58 -3.58 7.22
N TYR A 48 -5.67 -4.57 7.12
CA TYR A 48 -4.27 -4.32 6.81
C TYR A 48 -4.08 -3.66 5.43
N HIS A 49 -4.86 -4.07 4.43
CA HIS A 49 -4.85 -3.48 3.10
C HIS A 49 -5.23 -1.99 3.15
N GLN A 50 -6.31 -1.65 3.86
CA GLN A 50 -6.73 -0.26 4.04
C GLN A 50 -5.67 0.59 4.76
N LEU A 51 -5.03 0.04 5.79
CA LEU A 51 -3.97 0.73 6.51
C LEU A 51 -2.74 0.98 5.61
N CYS A 52 -2.36 -0.02 4.80
CA CYS A 52 -1.32 0.13 3.79
C CYS A 52 -1.64 1.24 2.78
N LEU A 53 -2.88 1.29 2.27
CA LEU A 53 -3.30 2.34 1.34
C LEU A 53 -3.21 3.73 1.99
N SER A 54 -3.69 3.87 3.22
CA SER A 54 -3.61 5.12 3.96
C SER A 54 -2.17 5.58 4.16
N TYR A 55 -1.27 4.67 4.55
CA TYR A 55 0.15 4.95 4.71
C TYR A 55 0.79 5.44 3.40
N TRP A 56 0.59 4.72 2.30
CA TRP A 56 1.19 5.12 1.04
C TRP A 56 0.62 6.42 0.49
N ASN A 57 -0.69 6.66 0.64
CA ASN A 57 -1.30 7.93 0.24
C ASN A 57 -0.71 9.12 1.01
N LYS A 58 -0.46 8.98 2.32
CA LYS A 58 0.24 10.01 3.11
C LYS A 58 1.66 10.25 2.60
N MET A 59 2.40 9.19 2.27
CA MET A 59 3.76 9.30 1.76
C MET A 59 3.84 9.90 0.34
N LEU A 60 2.77 9.81 -0.44
CA LEU A 60 2.70 10.34 -1.80
C LEU A 60 2.75 11.87 -1.85
N VAL A 61 2.35 12.54 -0.76
CA VAL A 61 2.41 14.00 -0.62
C VAL A 61 3.63 14.49 0.17
N SER A 62 4.60 13.60 0.44
CA SER A 62 5.86 13.96 1.12
C SER A 62 6.67 14.95 0.29
N GLU A 63 7.39 15.86 0.95
CA GLU A 63 8.35 16.76 0.29
C GLU A 63 9.55 15.99 -0.29
N ASP A 64 9.90 14.84 0.30
CA ASP A 64 10.96 13.97 -0.19
C ASP A 64 10.54 13.24 -1.48
N PRO A 65 11.19 13.49 -2.63
CA PRO A 65 10.88 12.82 -3.88
C PRO A 65 11.09 11.30 -3.83
N HIS A 66 12.06 10.81 -3.04
CA HIS A 66 12.30 9.37 -2.90
C HIS A 66 11.16 8.68 -2.16
N ALA A 67 10.66 9.31 -1.08
CA ALA A 67 9.44 8.89 -0.39
C ALA A 67 8.23 8.82 -1.34
N ARG A 68 8.02 9.84 -2.19
CA ARG A 68 6.91 9.84 -3.17
C ARG A 68 7.01 8.70 -4.17
N VAL A 69 8.20 8.45 -4.73
CA VAL A 69 8.41 7.34 -5.66
C VAL A 69 8.21 5.98 -4.97
N LYS A 70 8.71 5.81 -3.74
CA LYS A 70 8.48 4.60 -2.93
C LYS A 70 6.98 4.39 -2.68
N ALA A 71 6.25 5.45 -2.36
CA ALA A 71 4.81 5.43 -2.18
C ALA A 71 4.05 5.05 -3.44
N ALA A 72 4.40 5.64 -4.57
CA ALA A 72 3.81 5.33 -5.86
C ALA A 72 3.96 3.85 -6.21
N ARG A 73 5.15 3.27 -6.01
CA ARG A 73 5.39 1.81 -6.17
C ARG A 73 4.49 0.99 -5.22
N GLY A 74 4.38 1.41 -3.96
CA GLY A 74 3.54 0.75 -2.96
C GLY A 74 2.05 0.73 -3.32
N LEU A 75 1.55 1.83 -3.87
CA LEU A 75 0.17 1.97 -4.38
C LEU A 75 -0.05 1.14 -5.63
N LEU A 76 0.85 1.19 -6.62
CA LEU A 76 0.67 0.48 -7.91
C LEU A 76 0.72 -1.04 -7.79
N ARG A 77 1.40 -1.58 -6.76
CA ARG A 77 1.32 -3.01 -6.43
C ARG A 77 -0.08 -3.46 -5.98
N ARG A 78 -0.90 -2.54 -5.47
CA ARG A 78 -2.25 -2.79 -4.94
C ARG A 78 -3.35 -2.34 -5.91
N ASN A 79 -3.16 -1.19 -6.52
CA ASN A 79 -4.06 -0.60 -7.50
C ASN A 79 -3.23 -0.13 -8.71
N ARG A 80 -3.18 -0.94 -9.76
CA ARG A 80 -2.39 -0.67 -10.98
C ARG A 80 -2.87 0.56 -11.76
N THR A 81 -4.09 1.03 -11.50
CA THR A 81 -4.70 2.17 -12.19
C THR A 81 -4.74 3.43 -11.31
N HIS A 82 -4.00 3.44 -10.20
CA HIS A 82 -3.93 4.60 -9.31
C HIS A 82 -3.28 5.81 -10.00
N ARG A 83 -4.10 6.72 -10.53
CA ARG A 83 -3.66 7.85 -11.38
C ARG A 83 -2.53 8.67 -10.76
N VAL A 84 -2.68 9.15 -9.52
CA VAL A 84 -1.67 10.00 -8.86
C VAL A 84 -0.32 9.28 -8.69
N ALA A 85 -0.34 7.96 -8.48
CA ALA A 85 0.88 7.16 -8.36
C ALA A 85 1.56 6.98 -9.73
N LEU A 86 0.76 6.78 -10.79
CA LEU A 86 1.28 6.79 -12.17
C LEU A 86 1.88 8.15 -12.53
N GLU A 87 1.20 9.25 -12.22
CA GLU A 87 1.72 10.61 -12.45
C GLU A 87 3.02 10.85 -11.70
N THR A 88 3.12 10.39 -10.45
CA THR A 88 4.35 10.46 -9.65
C THR A 88 5.50 9.67 -10.28
N LEU A 89 5.26 8.44 -10.76
CA LEU A 89 6.28 7.67 -11.46
C LEU A 89 6.66 8.27 -12.82
N ALA A 90 5.71 8.85 -13.56
CA ALA A 90 5.98 9.53 -14.82
C ALA A 90 6.90 10.75 -14.64
N ALA A 91 6.75 11.48 -13.53
CA ALA A 91 7.57 12.65 -13.22
C ALA A 91 8.94 12.28 -12.61
N HIS A 92 8.98 11.31 -11.70
CA HIS A 92 10.12 11.12 -10.80
C HIS A 92 10.72 9.70 -10.80
N GLY A 93 10.07 8.72 -11.44
CA GLY A 93 10.55 7.34 -11.51
C GLY A 93 11.84 7.20 -12.32
N ASP A 94 12.38 5.98 -12.37
CA ASP A 94 13.46 5.65 -13.31
C ASP A 94 12.96 5.62 -14.78
N PRO A 95 13.84 5.55 -15.79
CA PRO A 95 13.40 5.57 -17.20
C PRO A 95 12.37 4.49 -17.56
N LYS A 96 12.48 3.29 -16.98
CA LYS A 96 11.55 2.18 -17.22
C LYS A 96 10.19 2.46 -16.58
N GLU A 97 10.20 2.96 -15.36
CA GLU A 97 9.00 3.35 -14.62
C GLU A 97 8.28 4.51 -15.30
N ARG A 98 9.02 5.52 -15.80
CA ARG A 98 8.43 6.64 -16.54
C ARG A 98 7.72 6.19 -17.80
N SER A 99 8.36 5.31 -18.59
CA SER A 99 7.76 4.75 -19.80
C SER A 99 6.49 3.98 -19.47
N TYR A 100 6.56 3.06 -18.50
CA TYR A 100 5.41 2.28 -18.05
C TYR A 100 4.25 3.16 -17.57
N ALA A 101 4.56 4.19 -16.78
CA ALA A 101 3.56 5.09 -16.21
C ALA A 101 2.88 5.93 -17.29
N ALA A 102 3.66 6.49 -18.22
CA ALA A 102 3.13 7.27 -19.34
C ALA A 102 2.21 6.43 -20.25
N GLU A 103 2.57 5.19 -20.55
CA GLU A 103 1.71 4.27 -21.32
C GLU A 103 0.44 3.90 -20.55
N SER A 104 0.54 3.71 -19.25
CA SER A 104 -0.62 3.36 -18.40
C SER A 104 -1.59 4.53 -18.27
N LEU A 105 -1.09 5.77 -18.13
CA LEU A 105 -1.91 6.98 -18.14
C LEU A 105 -2.64 7.15 -19.47
N LYS A 106 -1.94 6.99 -20.60
CA LYS A 106 -2.57 7.02 -21.93
C LYS A 106 -3.69 5.99 -22.09
N ARG A 107 -3.54 4.79 -21.51
CA ARG A 107 -4.59 3.76 -21.53
C ARG A 107 -5.79 4.15 -20.66
N LEU A 108 -5.54 4.73 -19.48
CA LEU A 108 -6.60 5.22 -18.61
C LEU A 108 -7.42 6.35 -19.24
N ASP A 109 -6.76 7.28 -19.94
CA ASP A 109 -7.44 8.40 -20.61
C ASP A 109 -8.27 7.97 -21.83
N ARG A 110 -7.95 6.80 -22.41
CA ARG A 110 -8.65 6.23 -23.57
C ARG A 110 -9.81 5.31 -23.20
N GLN A 111 -9.92 4.90 -21.93
CA GLN A 111 -11.07 4.13 -21.49
C GLN A 111 -12.29 5.06 -21.38
N PRO A 112 -13.41 4.76 -22.08
CA PRO A 112 -14.64 5.51 -21.86
C PRO A 112 -15.07 5.39 -20.39
N PRO A 113 -15.75 6.39 -19.82
CA PRO A 113 -16.35 6.25 -18.50
C PRO A 113 -17.22 4.98 -18.53
N ALA A 114 -17.04 4.10 -17.54
CA ALA A 114 -17.84 2.90 -17.42
C ALA A 114 -19.31 3.31 -17.51
N ALA A 115 -20.04 2.74 -18.49
CA ALA A 115 -21.47 2.94 -18.59
C ALA A 115 -22.10 2.46 -17.28
N GLY A 116 -22.58 3.41 -16.49
CA GLY A 116 -23.37 3.17 -15.28
C GLY A 116 -24.81 2.85 -15.63
#